data_AF-A0AAD1ZZ21-F1
#
_entry.id   AF-A0AAD1ZZ21-F1
#
_cell.length_a   1.000
_cell.length_b   1.000
_cell.length_c   1.000
_cell.angle_alpha   90.00
_cell.angle_beta   90.00
_cell.angle_gamma   90.00
#
_symmetry.space_group_name_H-M   'P 1'
#
loop_
_entity.id
_entity.type
_entity.pdbx_description
1 polymer ?
#
loop_
_entity_poly.entity_id
_entity_poly.type
_entity_poly.pdbx_seq_one_letter_code
_entity_poly.pdbx_strand_id
1 'polypeptide(L)'
;MATPAATRDKYRSYLSEEEINNTKWNFGPPNYDDVNKLFEEGRTNIWPVGSLEEKVQRLVKTWEMELLHKADPDEYKTVDAEKFKFGVNGRKFFTLAEIINIGGGYNAFLQTSLPTSLRLYNSEEETAGSSQTLFKTTFPRGFVIEILQVYSGPPVIVYKFRHWGFMEGAFKGHAPTGEKVEFFGMAIFELDEHSKIVKVEFFYDRGELLAGFYTANGNCGVQAKDFHNSSSYKDDLILLTRIRYFVDPGYPYEEALSKNRTDLTMYLYNKQFSMTKGGLILQKPDSTPLQYAATASFLSKLYSDYLELLRRTSGSCNTDNFTLEMLRLRGFSMSQVDYILGNNLMKMSYM
;
A
#
# COMPACT_ATOMS: atom_id res chain seq x y z
N MET A 1 -24.03 18.94 -43.13
CA MET A 1 -23.34 19.32 -41.88
C MET A 1 -22.99 18.03 -41.17
N ALA A 2 -21.71 17.76 -40.93
CA ALA A 2 -21.30 16.59 -40.16
C ALA A 2 -21.77 16.79 -38.72
N THR A 3 -22.55 15.84 -38.22
CA THR A 3 -22.91 15.73 -36.80
C THR A 3 -21.62 15.71 -35.98
N PRO A 4 -21.48 16.49 -34.89
CA PRO A 4 -20.32 16.36 -34.03
C PRO A 4 -20.24 14.90 -33.56
N ALA A 5 -19.09 14.25 -33.74
CA ALA A 5 -18.88 12.93 -33.18
C ALA A 5 -19.03 13.06 -31.66
N ALA A 6 -20.08 12.46 -31.10
CA ALA A 6 -20.29 12.34 -29.67
C ALA A 6 -18.97 11.95 -29.00
N THR A 7 -18.52 12.75 -28.04
CA THR A 7 -17.22 12.65 -27.36
C THR A 7 -17.13 11.36 -26.56
N ARG A 8 -16.77 10.26 -27.24
CA ARG A 8 -16.51 8.97 -26.61
C ARG A 8 -15.17 9.04 -25.88
N ASP A 9 -15.14 8.62 -24.61
CA ASP A 9 -13.87 8.49 -23.88
C ASP A 9 -12.89 7.59 -24.64
N LYS A 10 -11.64 8.05 -24.76
CA LYS A 10 -10.61 7.38 -25.56
C LYS A 10 -10.25 6.01 -24.99
N TYR A 11 -10.28 5.83 -23.67
CA TYR A 11 -9.69 4.68 -22.98
C TYR A 11 -10.72 3.74 -22.36
N ARG A 12 -11.93 4.23 -22.09
CA ARG A 12 -13.00 3.46 -21.47
C ARG A 12 -14.01 3.09 -22.53
N SER A 13 -14.21 1.80 -22.66
CA SER A 13 -15.39 1.30 -23.34
C SER A 13 -16.62 1.62 -22.49
N TYR A 14 -17.79 1.63 -23.12
CA TYR A 14 -19.05 1.81 -22.42
C TYR A 14 -19.26 3.16 -21.69
N LEU A 15 -18.65 4.22 -22.21
CA LEU A 15 -18.83 5.60 -21.75
C LEU A 15 -19.12 6.56 -22.92
N SER A 16 -20.11 6.20 -23.73
CA SER A 16 -20.70 7.06 -24.75
C SER A 16 -21.78 8.00 -24.16
N GLU A 17 -22.19 9.03 -24.90
CA GLU A 17 -23.28 9.93 -24.47
C GLU A 17 -24.59 9.19 -24.17
N GLU A 18 -24.93 8.19 -24.99
CA GLU A 18 -26.10 7.33 -24.77
C GLU A 18 -25.98 6.57 -23.44
N GLU A 19 -24.81 6.00 -23.15
CA GLU A 19 -24.58 5.26 -21.91
C GLU A 19 -24.57 6.18 -20.69
N ILE A 20 -24.00 7.39 -20.81
CA ILE A 20 -24.03 8.41 -19.76
C ILE A 20 -25.46 8.73 -19.34
N ASN A 21 -26.36 8.87 -20.32
CA ASN A 21 -27.76 9.22 -20.08
C ASN A 21 -28.61 8.04 -19.57
N ASN A 22 -28.26 6.80 -19.93
CA ASN A 22 -29.06 5.61 -19.64
C ASN A 22 -28.55 4.76 -18.46
N THR A 23 -27.35 5.04 -17.94
CA THR A 23 -26.76 4.32 -16.80
C THR A 23 -27.12 4.99 -15.48
N LYS A 24 -27.38 4.20 -14.44
CA LYS A 24 -27.54 4.72 -13.07
C LYS A 24 -26.17 4.87 -12.41
N TRP A 25 -25.83 6.10 -12.03
CA TRP A 25 -24.55 6.43 -11.43
C TRP A 25 -24.66 6.69 -9.92
N ASN A 26 -23.74 6.15 -9.12
CA ASN A 26 -23.72 6.36 -7.67
C ASN A 26 -23.53 7.84 -7.27
N PHE A 27 -22.77 8.60 -8.06
CA PHE A 27 -22.35 9.98 -7.74
C PHE A 27 -22.43 10.91 -8.95
N GLY A 28 -23.35 10.62 -9.87
CA GLY A 28 -23.41 11.25 -11.20
C GLY A 28 -22.39 10.66 -12.18
N PRO A 29 -22.56 10.96 -13.48
CA PRO A 29 -21.70 10.42 -14.52
C PRO A 29 -20.24 10.90 -14.35
N PRO A 30 -19.25 10.01 -14.48
CA PRO A 30 -17.85 10.39 -14.33
C PRO A 30 -17.35 11.21 -15.52
N ASN A 31 -16.51 12.21 -15.24
CA ASN A 31 -15.67 12.88 -16.23
C ASN A 31 -14.21 12.40 -16.03
N TYR A 32 -13.54 12.03 -17.12
CA TYR A 32 -12.16 11.53 -17.11
C TYR A 32 -11.17 12.43 -17.87
N ASP A 33 -11.55 13.63 -18.28
CA ASP A 33 -10.72 14.53 -19.08
C ASP A 33 -9.37 14.83 -18.41
N ASP A 34 -9.40 15.22 -17.13
CA ASP A 34 -8.19 15.54 -16.37
C ASP A 34 -7.27 14.33 -16.17
N VAL A 35 -7.83 13.17 -15.81
CA VAL A 35 -7.01 11.97 -15.60
C VAL A 35 -6.50 11.39 -16.92
N ASN A 36 -7.23 11.57 -18.02
CA ASN A 36 -6.79 11.16 -19.35
C ASN A 36 -5.65 12.06 -19.83
N LYS A 37 -5.73 13.37 -19.58
CA LYS A 37 -4.62 14.30 -19.83
C LYS A 37 -3.40 13.94 -18.99
N LEU A 38 -3.58 13.70 -17.69
CA LEU A 38 -2.51 13.29 -16.79
C LEU A 38 -1.87 11.95 -17.21
N PHE A 39 -2.69 11.01 -17.68
CA PHE A 39 -2.21 9.73 -18.23
C PHE A 39 -1.38 9.94 -19.50
N GLU A 40 -1.83 10.78 -20.44
CA GLU A 40 -1.08 11.08 -21.66
C GLU A 40 0.26 11.76 -21.37
N GLU A 41 0.30 12.67 -20.40
CA GLU A 41 1.52 13.37 -19.98
C GLU A 41 2.50 12.46 -19.21
N GLY A 42 1.99 11.47 -18.47
CA GLY A 42 2.77 10.66 -17.52
C GLY A 42 3.02 9.21 -17.91
N ARG A 43 2.39 8.70 -18.98
CA ARG A 43 2.55 7.31 -19.42
C ARG A 43 3.95 7.03 -19.93
N THR A 44 4.39 5.80 -19.69
CA THR A 44 5.69 5.28 -20.11
C THR A 44 5.62 4.48 -21.41
N ASN A 45 4.43 3.99 -21.77
CA ASN A 45 4.23 3.19 -22.98
C ASN A 45 3.10 3.73 -23.87
N ILE A 46 3.31 3.63 -25.18
CA ILE A 46 2.30 3.85 -26.21
C ILE A 46 2.07 2.51 -26.91
N TRP A 47 1.00 1.82 -26.54
CA TRP A 47 0.66 0.53 -27.13
C TRP A 47 0.16 0.69 -28.57
N PRO A 48 0.59 -0.17 -29.52
CA PRO A 48 0.03 -0.17 -30.86
C PRO A 48 -1.49 -0.40 -30.84
N VAL A 49 -2.22 0.28 -31.72
CA VAL A 49 -3.68 0.13 -31.82
C VAL A 49 -4.03 -1.33 -32.11
N GLY A 50 -4.92 -1.92 -31.31
CA GLY A 50 -5.36 -3.30 -31.47
C GLY A 50 -4.44 -4.36 -30.85
N SER A 51 -3.29 -3.95 -30.29
CA SER A 51 -2.41 -4.82 -29.50
C SER A 51 -3.13 -5.39 -28.27
N LEU A 52 -2.58 -6.46 -27.71
CA LEU A 52 -3.13 -7.06 -26.50
C LEU A 52 -3.06 -6.08 -25.33
N GLU A 53 -1.95 -5.37 -25.19
CA GLU A 53 -1.71 -4.40 -24.13
C GLU A 53 -2.68 -3.21 -24.20
N GLU A 54 -2.95 -2.71 -25.41
CA GLU A 54 -3.95 -1.65 -25.62
C GLU A 54 -5.35 -2.12 -25.21
N LYS A 55 -5.74 -3.34 -25.61
CA LYS A 55 -7.03 -3.94 -25.22
C LYS A 55 -7.14 -4.17 -23.72
N VAL A 56 -6.09 -4.69 -23.08
CA VAL A 56 -6.06 -4.91 -21.62
C VAL A 56 -6.13 -3.58 -20.87
N GLN A 57 -5.42 -2.54 -21.31
CA GLN A 57 -5.51 -1.22 -20.71
C GLN A 57 -6.91 -0.64 -20.78
N ARG A 58 -7.59 -0.78 -21.91
CA ARG A 58 -8.99 -0.37 -22.05
C ARG A 58 -9.92 -1.17 -21.15
N LEU A 59 -9.74 -2.50 -21.10
CA LEU A 59 -10.55 -3.38 -20.26
C LEU A 59 -10.44 -2.99 -18.79
N VAL A 60 -9.22 -2.82 -18.27
CA VAL A 60 -8.97 -2.48 -16.86
C VAL A 60 -9.57 -1.11 -16.51
N LYS A 61 -9.34 -0.08 -17.33
CA LYS A 61 -9.92 1.26 -17.10
C LYS A 61 -11.44 1.26 -17.17
N THR A 62 -12.02 0.43 -18.04
CA THR A 62 -13.48 0.30 -18.15
C THR A 62 -14.06 -0.42 -16.94
N TRP A 63 -13.46 -1.55 -16.56
CA TRP A 63 -13.88 -2.34 -15.40
C TRP A 63 -13.82 -1.52 -14.10
N GLU A 64 -12.73 -0.79 -13.89
CA GLU A 64 -12.57 0.12 -12.74
C GLU A 64 -13.65 1.21 -12.73
N MET A 65 -13.96 1.79 -13.90
CA MET A 65 -15.05 2.77 -14.02
C MET A 65 -16.40 2.18 -13.60
N GLU A 66 -16.73 0.99 -14.10
CA GLU A 66 -17.98 0.32 -13.74
C GLU A 66 -18.04 0.08 -12.23
N LEU A 67 -17.00 -0.53 -11.65
CA LEU A 67 -16.90 -0.85 -10.23
C LEU A 67 -17.03 0.37 -9.30
N LEU A 68 -16.47 1.51 -9.69
CA LEU A 68 -16.45 2.70 -8.84
C LEU A 68 -17.65 3.64 -9.05
N HIS A 69 -18.28 3.62 -10.22
CA HIS A 69 -19.29 4.63 -10.58
C HIS A 69 -20.69 4.08 -10.86
N LYS A 70 -20.83 2.87 -11.42
CA LYS A 70 -22.16 2.32 -11.73
C LYS A 70 -22.84 1.84 -10.46
N ALA A 71 -24.10 2.23 -10.30
CA ALA A 71 -24.92 1.90 -9.14
C ALA A 71 -25.52 0.50 -9.23
N ASP A 72 -25.82 0.03 -10.45
CA ASP A 72 -26.49 -1.23 -10.70
C ASP A 72 -25.49 -2.27 -11.26
N PRO A 73 -25.16 -3.34 -10.52
CA PRO A 73 -24.34 -4.45 -11.00
C PRO A 73 -24.79 -5.06 -12.33
N ASP A 74 -26.10 -5.09 -12.58
CA ASP A 74 -26.65 -5.69 -13.80
C ASP A 74 -26.33 -4.85 -15.05
N GLU A 75 -25.97 -3.57 -14.87
CA GLU A 75 -25.51 -2.68 -15.93
C GLU A 75 -24.01 -2.85 -16.26
N TYR A 76 -23.28 -3.73 -15.55
CA TYR A 76 -21.87 -3.94 -15.77
C TYR A 76 -21.66 -4.78 -17.04
N LYS A 77 -20.85 -4.25 -17.96
CA LYS A 77 -20.58 -4.89 -19.24
C LYS A 77 -19.24 -5.62 -19.25
N THR A 78 -18.37 -5.38 -18.28
CA THR A 78 -17.05 -6.03 -18.21
C THR A 78 -17.03 -7.32 -17.39
N VAL A 79 -18.00 -7.53 -16.49
CA VAL A 79 -18.04 -8.69 -15.58
C VAL A 79 -19.26 -9.58 -15.82
N ASP A 80 -19.17 -10.83 -15.36
CA ASP A 80 -20.32 -11.70 -15.09
C ASP A 80 -20.66 -11.53 -13.61
N ALA A 81 -21.73 -10.80 -13.30
CA ALA A 81 -22.06 -10.39 -11.93
C ALA A 81 -22.32 -11.57 -10.98
N GLU A 82 -22.82 -12.71 -11.50
CA GLU A 82 -23.12 -13.90 -10.68
C GLU A 82 -21.84 -14.67 -10.31
N LYS A 83 -20.88 -14.76 -11.25
CA LYS A 83 -19.63 -15.50 -11.04
C LYS A 83 -18.50 -14.65 -10.45
N PHE A 84 -18.61 -13.32 -10.54
CA PHE A 84 -17.52 -12.40 -10.23
C PHE A 84 -16.95 -12.58 -8.82
N LYS A 85 -15.62 -12.69 -8.74
CA LYS A 85 -14.84 -12.73 -7.51
C LYS A 85 -13.67 -11.75 -7.56
N PHE A 86 -13.47 -10.99 -6.49
CA PHE A 86 -12.37 -10.03 -6.37
C PHE A 86 -11.51 -10.34 -5.15
N GLY A 87 -10.19 -10.41 -5.33
CA GLY A 87 -9.23 -10.66 -4.25
C GLY A 87 -8.01 -9.75 -4.35
N VAL A 88 -7.36 -9.52 -3.21
CA VAL A 88 -6.12 -8.73 -3.10
C VAL A 88 -5.15 -9.46 -2.19
N ASN A 89 -3.89 -9.60 -2.62
CA ASN A 89 -2.77 -10.14 -1.85
C ASN A 89 -3.10 -11.49 -1.17
N GLY A 90 -3.74 -12.42 -1.88
CA GLY A 90 -4.08 -13.75 -1.38
C GLY A 90 -5.12 -13.79 -0.25
N ARG A 91 -5.80 -12.67 0.04
CA ARG A 91 -6.89 -12.60 1.03
C ARG A 91 -8.17 -13.27 0.52
N LYS A 92 -9.21 -13.29 1.37
CA LYS A 92 -10.56 -13.74 1.01
C LYS A 92 -11.04 -13.02 -0.25
N PHE A 93 -11.64 -13.78 -1.17
CA PHE A 93 -12.36 -13.22 -2.32
C PHE A 93 -13.73 -12.67 -1.92
N PHE A 94 -14.10 -11.53 -2.50
CA PHE A 94 -15.42 -10.91 -2.36
C PHE A 94 -16.23 -11.10 -3.64
N THR A 95 -17.51 -11.40 -3.49
CA THR A 95 -18.50 -11.25 -4.57
C THR A 95 -18.83 -9.78 -4.81
N LEU A 96 -19.46 -9.45 -5.93
CA LEU A 96 -19.85 -8.06 -6.24
C LEU A 96 -20.81 -7.48 -5.18
N ALA A 97 -21.75 -8.28 -4.69
CA ALA A 97 -22.66 -7.90 -3.60
C ALA A 97 -21.91 -7.64 -2.28
N GLU A 98 -20.90 -8.45 -1.95
CA GLU A 98 -20.07 -8.21 -0.77
C GLU A 98 -19.25 -6.92 -0.91
N ILE A 99 -18.69 -6.61 -2.09
CA ILE A 99 -17.96 -5.35 -2.34
C ILE A 99 -18.87 -4.14 -2.08
N ILE A 100 -20.11 -4.18 -2.55
CA ILE A 100 -21.10 -3.13 -2.29
C ILE A 100 -21.35 -2.99 -0.79
N ASN A 101 -21.58 -4.10 -0.10
CA ASN A 101 -21.88 -4.13 1.33
C ASN A 101 -20.73 -3.58 2.20
N ILE A 102 -19.47 -3.80 1.80
CA ILE A 102 -18.30 -3.27 2.53
C ILE A 102 -17.99 -1.81 2.16
N GLY A 103 -18.84 -1.12 1.40
CA GLY A 103 -18.64 0.30 1.07
C GLY A 103 -17.86 0.55 -0.23
N GLY A 104 -17.83 -0.41 -1.16
CA GLY A 104 -17.37 -0.21 -2.53
C GLY A 104 -15.89 -0.54 -2.80
N GLY A 105 -15.44 -0.20 -4.02
CA GLY A 105 -14.14 -0.64 -4.56
C GLY A 105 -12.94 -0.26 -3.69
N TYR A 106 -12.82 0.99 -3.24
CA TYR A 106 -11.69 1.42 -2.40
C TYR A 106 -11.54 0.59 -1.13
N ASN A 107 -12.65 0.25 -0.48
CA ASN A 107 -12.64 -0.61 0.69
C ASN A 107 -12.23 -2.04 0.34
N ALA A 108 -12.65 -2.57 -0.80
CA ALA A 108 -12.21 -3.88 -1.27
C ALA A 108 -10.69 -3.90 -1.57
N PHE A 109 -10.14 -2.85 -2.18
CA PHE A 109 -8.70 -2.72 -2.46
C PHE A 109 -7.86 -2.55 -1.18
N LEU A 110 -8.32 -1.77 -0.21
CA LEU A 110 -7.52 -1.37 0.94
C LEU A 110 -7.77 -2.21 2.20
N GLN A 111 -8.29 -3.44 2.02
CA GLN A 111 -8.44 -4.39 3.12
C GLN A 111 -7.11 -4.61 3.84
N THR A 112 -7.18 -4.70 5.17
CA THR A 112 -6.00 -4.85 6.02
C THR A 112 -6.31 -5.63 7.28
N SER A 113 -5.33 -6.42 7.71
CA SER A 113 -5.31 -7.10 9.01
C SER A 113 -4.68 -6.24 10.11
N LEU A 114 -4.25 -5.02 9.79
CA LEU A 114 -3.71 -4.11 10.79
C LEU A 114 -4.77 -3.75 11.84
N PRO A 115 -4.39 -3.62 13.12
CA PRO A 115 -5.25 -3.05 14.15
C PRO A 115 -5.70 -1.63 13.80
N THR A 116 -6.91 -1.27 14.20
CA THR A 116 -7.55 0.02 13.85
C THR A 116 -6.65 1.24 14.11
N SER A 117 -5.89 1.24 15.21
CA SER A 117 -4.96 2.33 15.56
C SER A 117 -3.80 2.53 14.58
N LEU A 118 -3.52 1.54 13.73
CA LEU A 118 -2.44 1.55 12.74
C LEU A 118 -2.93 1.79 11.31
N ARG A 119 -4.25 1.92 11.12
CA ARG A 119 -4.84 2.09 9.80
C ARG A 119 -4.83 3.58 9.43
N LEU A 120 -3.96 3.97 8.48
CA LEU A 120 -4.05 5.29 7.86
C LEU A 120 -5.41 5.46 7.15
N TYR A 121 -5.86 4.41 6.48
CA TYR A 121 -7.19 4.30 5.88
C TYR A 121 -7.92 3.14 6.54
N ASN A 122 -9.05 3.42 7.20
CA ASN A 122 -9.87 2.39 7.84
C ASN A 122 -11.09 2.06 6.97
N SER A 123 -11.04 0.93 6.25
CA SER A 123 -12.14 0.47 5.39
C SER A 123 -13.43 0.15 6.13
N GLU A 124 -13.38 -0.06 7.45
CA GLU A 124 -14.58 -0.32 8.28
C GLU A 124 -15.37 0.95 8.62
N GLU A 125 -14.74 2.13 8.50
CA GLU A 125 -15.38 3.44 8.76
C GLU A 125 -15.83 4.15 7.49
N GLU A 126 -15.39 3.66 6.33
CA GLU A 126 -15.61 4.31 5.05
C GLU A 126 -16.83 3.74 4.32
N THR A 127 -17.63 4.63 3.75
CA THR A 127 -18.70 4.31 2.81
C THR A 127 -18.22 4.49 1.38
N ALA A 128 -19.01 4.03 0.40
CA ALA A 128 -18.70 4.29 -1.02
C ALA A 128 -18.59 5.79 -1.33
N GLY A 129 -19.43 6.62 -0.69
CA GLY A 129 -19.42 8.07 -0.90
C GLY A 129 -18.25 8.77 -0.23
N SER A 130 -17.94 8.42 1.02
CA SER A 130 -16.85 9.05 1.77
C SER A 130 -15.49 8.66 1.20
N SER A 131 -15.29 7.39 0.84
CA SER A 131 -14.06 6.92 0.19
C SER A 131 -13.87 7.57 -1.18
N GLN A 132 -14.93 7.61 -2.01
CA GLN A 132 -14.83 8.25 -3.31
C GLN A 132 -14.53 9.75 -3.20
N THR A 133 -15.18 10.45 -2.26
CA THR A 133 -14.91 11.87 -2.00
C THR A 133 -13.46 12.06 -1.56
N LEU A 134 -12.98 11.25 -0.62
CA LEU A 134 -11.61 11.32 -0.10
C LEU A 134 -10.57 11.16 -1.23
N PHE A 135 -10.69 10.14 -2.07
CA PHE A 135 -9.72 9.92 -3.14
C PHE A 135 -9.80 11.00 -4.23
N LYS A 136 -11.00 11.44 -4.61
CA LYS A 136 -11.17 12.53 -5.61
C LYS A 136 -10.62 13.86 -5.13
N THR A 137 -10.81 14.21 -3.85
CA THR A 137 -10.28 15.47 -3.31
C THR A 137 -8.78 15.40 -3.07
N THR A 138 -8.25 14.23 -2.71
CA THR A 138 -6.80 14.00 -2.54
C THR A 138 -6.05 14.09 -3.86
N PHE A 139 -6.62 13.51 -4.93
CA PHE A 139 -6.06 13.48 -6.28
C PHE A 139 -6.97 14.23 -7.25
N PRO A 140 -7.01 15.57 -7.22
CA PRO A 140 -7.95 16.35 -8.03
C PRO A 140 -7.73 16.19 -9.54
N ARG A 141 -6.50 15.91 -9.97
CA ARG A 141 -6.17 15.56 -11.38
C ARG A 141 -6.47 14.09 -11.74
N GLY A 142 -7.00 13.33 -10.78
CA GLY A 142 -7.27 11.90 -10.89
C GLY A 142 -6.11 11.00 -10.45
N PHE A 143 -6.44 9.72 -10.31
CA PHE A 143 -5.51 8.66 -9.92
C PHE A 143 -5.38 7.69 -11.10
N VAL A 144 -4.26 7.77 -11.80
CA VAL A 144 -4.04 7.11 -13.09
C VAL A 144 -3.74 5.64 -12.87
N ILE A 145 -4.28 4.79 -13.75
CA ILE A 145 -3.88 3.39 -13.94
C ILE A 145 -3.19 3.19 -15.29
N GLU A 146 -1.98 2.63 -15.29
CA GLU A 146 -1.22 2.23 -16.49
C GLU A 146 -0.93 0.75 -16.51
N ILE A 147 -1.15 0.12 -17.66
CA ILE A 147 -0.65 -1.21 -17.95
C ILE A 147 0.77 -1.09 -18.50
N LEU A 148 1.72 -1.66 -17.78
CA LEU A 148 3.14 -1.61 -18.12
C LEU A 148 3.57 -2.78 -18.99
N GLN A 149 2.95 -3.94 -18.79
CA GLN A 149 3.26 -5.16 -19.53
C GLN A 149 2.14 -6.17 -19.37
N VAL A 150 1.81 -6.90 -20.43
CA VAL A 150 0.92 -8.07 -20.39
C VAL A 150 1.77 -9.33 -20.62
N TYR A 151 1.64 -10.30 -19.72
CA TYR A 151 2.37 -11.57 -19.75
C TYR A 151 1.55 -12.72 -20.34
N SER A 152 0.22 -12.62 -20.27
CA SER A 152 -0.70 -13.63 -20.80
C SER A 152 -1.98 -12.96 -21.30
N GLY A 153 -2.57 -13.50 -22.37
CA GLY A 153 -3.86 -13.08 -22.91
C GLY A 153 -5.04 -13.93 -22.41
N PRO A 154 -6.27 -13.69 -22.87
CA PRO A 154 -7.45 -14.45 -22.47
C PRO A 154 -7.29 -15.97 -22.68
N PRO A 155 -7.92 -16.83 -21.85
CA PRO A 155 -8.89 -16.46 -20.80
C PRO A 155 -8.26 -16.00 -19.49
N VAL A 156 -6.95 -16.19 -19.28
CA VAL A 156 -6.25 -15.78 -18.05
C VAL A 156 -5.24 -14.69 -18.39
N ILE A 157 -5.65 -13.44 -18.21
CA ILE A 157 -4.83 -12.27 -18.49
C ILE A 157 -3.99 -11.97 -17.25
N VAL A 158 -2.66 -11.97 -17.41
CA VAL A 158 -1.72 -11.57 -16.35
C VAL A 158 -1.01 -10.32 -16.80
N TYR A 159 -1.01 -9.27 -15.99
CA TYR A 159 -0.39 -7.99 -16.36
C TYR A 159 0.27 -7.30 -15.17
N LYS A 160 1.29 -6.50 -15.46
CA LYS A 160 1.92 -5.56 -14.52
C LYS A 160 1.32 -4.17 -14.73
N PHE A 161 1.05 -3.47 -13.64
CA PHE A 161 0.48 -2.14 -13.67
C PHE A 161 1.23 -1.15 -12.78
N ARG A 162 0.93 0.13 -12.99
CA ARG A 162 1.33 1.26 -12.16
C ARG A 162 0.10 2.10 -11.87
N HIS A 163 -0.11 2.47 -10.61
CA HIS A 163 -1.09 3.47 -10.20
C HIS A 163 -0.36 4.71 -9.68
N TRP A 164 -0.78 5.91 -10.08
CA TRP A 164 -0.16 7.14 -9.55
C TRP A 164 -1.05 8.38 -9.66
N GLY A 165 -0.78 9.36 -8.81
CA GLY A 165 -1.40 10.69 -8.84
C GLY A 165 -0.62 11.66 -7.96
N PHE A 166 -0.93 12.94 -8.04
CA PHE A 166 -0.29 13.96 -7.21
C PHE A 166 -1.19 14.29 -6.02
N MET A 167 -0.65 14.19 -4.80
CA MET A 167 -1.39 14.44 -3.57
C MET A 167 -1.52 15.95 -3.32
N GLU A 168 -2.44 16.57 -4.03
CA GLU A 168 -2.71 18.01 -3.97
C GLU A 168 -3.84 18.35 -3.00
N GLY A 169 -4.58 17.35 -2.55
CA GLY A 169 -5.52 17.45 -1.44
C GLY A 169 -5.02 16.74 -0.18
N ALA A 170 -5.66 17.04 0.95
CA ALA A 170 -5.39 16.40 2.22
C ALA A 170 -5.94 14.95 2.24
N PHE A 171 -5.24 14.05 2.92
CA PHE A 171 -5.67 12.65 3.09
C PHE A 171 -5.67 12.28 4.57
N LYS A 172 -6.84 12.00 5.16
CA LYS A 172 -6.97 11.49 6.55
C LYS A 172 -6.16 12.26 7.61
N GLY A 173 -6.23 13.59 7.55
CA GLY A 173 -5.52 14.48 8.49
C GLY A 173 -4.10 14.85 8.07
N HIS A 174 -3.58 14.27 6.99
CA HIS A 174 -2.30 14.66 6.39
C HIS A 174 -2.51 15.79 5.39
N ALA A 175 -1.70 16.84 5.49
CA ALA A 175 -1.72 17.98 4.58
C ALA A 175 -1.30 17.56 3.15
N PRO A 176 -1.79 18.26 2.11
CA PRO A 176 -1.36 18.00 0.74
C PRO A 176 0.15 18.18 0.61
N THR A 177 0.82 17.18 0.04
CA THR A 177 2.27 17.18 -0.13
C THR A 177 2.68 17.80 -1.47
N GLY A 178 1.79 17.79 -2.46
CA GLY A 178 2.07 18.13 -3.86
C GLY A 178 2.88 17.06 -4.61
N GLU A 179 3.35 16.03 -3.91
CA GLU A 179 4.21 14.99 -4.45
C GLU A 179 3.41 13.89 -5.16
N LYS A 180 4.11 13.18 -6.04
CA LYS A 180 3.54 12.01 -6.73
C LYS A 180 3.49 10.83 -5.76
N VAL A 181 2.28 10.35 -5.48
CA VAL A 181 2.02 9.05 -4.86
C VAL A 181 1.95 8.03 -5.98
N GLU A 182 2.79 7.00 -5.92
CA GLU A 182 2.83 5.95 -6.94
C GLU A 182 3.09 4.59 -6.32
N PHE A 183 2.46 3.56 -6.90
CA PHE A 183 2.74 2.19 -6.55
C PHE A 183 2.59 1.26 -7.75
N PHE A 184 3.20 0.09 -7.64
CA PHE A 184 3.20 -0.91 -8.70
C PHE A 184 2.60 -2.23 -8.22
N GLY A 185 2.11 -3.00 -9.16
CA GLY A 185 1.58 -4.33 -8.86
C GLY A 185 1.43 -5.21 -10.08
N MET A 186 0.90 -6.39 -9.83
CA MET A 186 0.44 -7.32 -10.85
C MET A 186 -1.01 -7.69 -10.60
N ALA A 187 -1.73 -8.02 -11.65
CA ALA A 187 -3.08 -8.52 -11.51
C ALA A 187 -3.36 -9.64 -12.51
N ILE A 188 -4.31 -10.49 -12.13
CA ILE A 188 -4.78 -11.63 -12.89
C ILE A 188 -6.28 -11.45 -13.11
N PHE A 189 -6.69 -11.39 -14.38
CA PHE A 189 -8.10 -11.39 -14.78
C PHE A 189 -8.40 -12.74 -15.43
N GLU A 190 -9.39 -13.46 -14.90
CA GLU A 190 -9.95 -14.65 -15.53
C GLU A 190 -11.26 -14.28 -16.21
N LEU A 191 -11.37 -14.64 -17.49
CA LEU A 191 -12.52 -14.36 -18.35
C LEU A 191 -13.27 -15.66 -18.68
N ASP A 192 -14.58 -15.58 -18.82
CA ASP A 192 -15.43 -16.66 -19.31
C ASP A 192 -15.44 -16.75 -20.86
N GLU A 193 -16.23 -17.69 -21.38
CA GLU A 193 -16.46 -17.90 -22.81
C GLU A 193 -17.05 -16.68 -23.54
N HIS A 194 -17.65 -15.74 -22.81
CA HIS A 194 -18.22 -14.50 -23.33
C HIS A 194 -17.29 -13.30 -23.17
N SER A 195 -16.02 -13.55 -22.78
CA SER A 195 -15.02 -12.52 -22.50
C SER A 195 -15.42 -11.57 -21.36
N LYS A 196 -16.25 -12.04 -20.42
CA LYS A 196 -16.60 -11.34 -19.19
C LYS A 196 -15.65 -11.75 -18.09
N ILE A 197 -15.25 -10.80 -17.26
CA ILE A 197 -14.38 -11.06 -16.12
C ILE A 197 -15.20 -11.80 -15.05
N VAL A 198 -14.74 -12.98 -14.66
CA VAL A 198 -15.33 -13.81 -13.59
C VAL A 198 -14.47 -13.80 -12.33
N LYS A 199 -13.17 -13.49 -12.45
CA LYS A 199 -12.28 -13.38 -11.28
C LYS A 199 -11.18 -12.36 -11.52
N VAL A 200 -10.90 -11.59 -10.48
CA VAL A 200 -9.84 -10.60 -10.43
C VAL A 200 -9.02 -10.82 -9.16
N GLU A 201 -7.71 -10.86 -9.32
CA GLU A 201 -6.78 -10.91 -8.19
C GLU A 201 -5.66 -9.90 -8.38
N PHE A 202 -5.48 -9.01 -7.39
CA PHE A 202 -4.43 -8.00 -7.37
C PHE A 202 -3.31 -8.36 -6.40
N PHE A 203 -2.09 -8.03 -6.77
CA PHE A 203 -0.88 -8.19 -5.98
C PHE A 203 -0.08 -6.88 -5.97
N TYR A 204 -0.03 -6.19 -4.85
CA TYR A 204 0.74 -4.95 -4.70
C TYR A 204 1.09 -4.66 -3.24
N ASP A 205 2.12 -3.83 -3.05
CA ASP A 205 2.49 -3.32 -1.73
C ASP A 205 1.60 -2.14 -1.34
N ARG A 206 0.63 -2.38 -0.45
CA ARG A 206 -0.24 -1.33 0.09
C ARG A 206 0.56 -0.25 0.81
N GLY A 207 1.69 -0.61 1.41
CA GLY A 207 2.59 0.31 2.08
C GLY A 207 3.27 1.29 1.13
N GLU A 208 3.53 0.89 -0.11
CA GLU A 208 4.06 1.79 -1.15
C GLU A 208 3.06 2.91 -1.45
N LEU A 209 1.77 2.57 -1.59
CA LEU A 209 0.69 3.56 -1.72
C LEU A 209 0.58 4.44 -0.47
N LEU A 210 0.48 3.82 0.72
CA LEU A 210 0.22 4.57 1.95
C LEU A 210 1.39 5.45 2.38
N ALA A 211 2.63 5.03 2.13
CA ALA A 211 3.82 5.82 2.43
C ALA A 211 3.84 7.15 1.66
N GLY A 212 3.29 7.19 0.45
CA GLY A 212 3.18 8.40 -0.36
C GLY A 212 2.36 9.51 0.30
N PHE A 213 1.43 9.18 1.21
CA PHE A 213 0.62 10.18 1.93
C PHE A 213 1.34 10.84 3.12
N TYR A 214 2.47 10.29 3.58
CA TYR A 214 3.20 10.81 4.75
C TYR A 214 4.30 11.82 4.39
N THR A 215 4.78 11.84 3.15
CA THR A 215 5.98 12.59 2.77
C THR A 215 5.67 13.98 2.23
N ALA A 216 5.65 14.98 3.11
CA ALA A 216 5.98 16.36 2.75
C ALA A 216 7.42 16.61 3.20
N ASN A 217 8.33 16.89 2.26
CA ASN A 217 9.77 17.08 2.43
C ASN A 217 10.61 15.81 2.63
N GLY A 218 11.49 15.57 1.66
CA GLY A 218 12.51 14.54 1.69
C GLY A 218 13.38 14.65 2.94
N ASN A 219 13.46 13.54 3.67
CA ASN A 219 14.69 13.03 4.32
C ASN A 219 14.46 11.67 4.99
N CYS A 220 13.23 11.29 5.37
CA CYS A 220 13.00 9.99 6.03
C CYS A 220 12.60 8.86 5.06
N GLY A 221 11.78 9.16 4.03
CA GLY A 221 11.28 8.15 3.07
C GLY A 221 12.33 7.63 2.09
N VAL A 222 13.30 8.47 1.70
CA VAL A 222 14.41 8.10 0.79
C VAL A 222 15.44 7.25 1.53
N GLN A 223 15.79 7.60 2.77
CA GLN A 223 16.69 6.81 3.61
C GLN A 223 16.15 5.39 3.84
N ALA A 224 14.83 5.23 3.98
CA ALA A 224 14.20 3.93 4.14
C ALA A 224 14.29 3.04 2.88
N LYS A 225 14.53 3.59 1.67
CA LYS A 225 14.79 2.81 0.45
C LYS A 225 16.26 2.33 0.38
N ASP A 226 17.20 3.09 0.92
CA ASP A 226 18.64 2.75 0.91
C ASP A 226 19.03 1.68 1.96
N PHE A 227 18.23 1.49 3.01
CA PHE A 227 18.44 0.47 4.06
C PHE A 227 18.19 -0.99 3.62
N HIS A 228 17.82 -1.24 2.36
CA HIS A 228 17.51 -2.58 1.84
C HIS A 228 18.77 -3.48 1.68
N ASN A 229 19.98 -2.94 1.80
CA ASN A 229 21.21 -3.60 1.31
C ASN A 229 22.29 -3.95 2.38
N SER A 230 22.00 -4.29 3.65
CA SER A 230 23.09 -4.61 4.60
C SER A 230 22.90 -5.74 5.64
N SER A 231 23.59 -6.87 5.38
CA SER A 231 23.91 -7.97 6.30
C SER A 231 22.72 -8.71 6.95
N SER A 232 22.08 -9.56 6.13
CA SER A 232 21.48 -10.91 6.33
C SER A 232 20.70 -11.30 7.59
N TYR A 233 20.88 -10.68 8.77
CA TYR A 233 20.05 -10.91 9.96
C TYR A 233 19.36 -9.61 10.41
N LYS A 234 19.97 -8.46 10.13
CA LYS A 234 19.39 -7.14 10.41
C LYS A 234 18.41 -6.71 9.32
N ASP A 235 18.76 -7.01 8.08
CA ASP A 235 17.87 -6.86 6.93
C ASP A 235 16.58 -7.66 7.15
N ASP A 236 16.70 -8.91 7.60
CA ASP A 236 15.56 -9.79 7.89
C ASP A 236 14.59 -9.19 8.93
N LEU A 237 15.09 -8.48 9.94
CA LEU A 237 14.26 -7.89 10.99
C LEU A 237 13.54 -6.62 10.54
N ILE A 238 14.25 -5.75 9.80
CA ILE A 238 13.65 -4.57 9.16
C ILE A 238 12.62 -5.04 8.14
N LEU A 239 12.96 -6.05 7.34
CA LEU A 239 12.10 -6.67 6.35
C LEU A 239 10.86 -7.28 7.00
N LEU A 240 10.98 -8.09 8.05
CA LEU A 240 9.81 -8.68 8.73
C LEU A 240 8.91 -7.62 9.36
N THR A 241 9.49 -6.57 9.91
CA THR A 241 8.77 -5.42 10.48
C THR A 241 8.03 -4.64 9.39
N ARG A 242 8.69 -4.38 8.25
CA ARG A 242 8.06 -3.74 7.08
C ARG A 242 7.01 -4.62 6.42
N ILE A 243 7.28 -5.90 6.25
CA ILE A 243 6.33 -6.87 5.71
C ILE A 243 5.08 -6.88 6.59
N ARG A 244 5.23 -6.81 7.92
CA ARG A 244 4.08 -6.78 8.83
C ARG A 244 3.29 -5.47 8.81
N TYR A 245 3.93 -4.30 8.79
CA TYR A 245 3.22 -3.01 8.87
C TYR A 245 2.80 -2.43 7.54
N PHE A 246 3.68 -2.50 6.56
CA PHE A 246 3.52 -1.79 5.29
C PHE A 246 3.00 -2.73 4.21
N VAL A 247 3.60 -3.92 4.07
CA VAL A 247 3.18 -4.88 3.03
C VAL A 247 1.88 -5.60 3.40
N ASP A 248 1.72 -5.95 4.69
CA ASP A 248 0.56 -6.66 5.25
C ASP A 248 0.08 -7.81 4.34
N PRO A 249 0.94 -8.83 4.17
CA PRO A 249 0.90 -9.79 3.06
C PRO A 249 -0.34 -10.68 3.02
N GLY A 250 -1.28 -10.52 3.95
CA GLY A 250 -2.51 -11.29 3.93
C GLY A 250 -2.34 -12.72 4.41
N TYR A 251 -3.39 -13.50 4.24
CA TYR A 251 -3.37 -14.94 4.45
C TYR A 251 -2.46 -15.65 3.41
N PRO A 252 -1.73 -16.71 3.78
CA PRO A 252 -1.58 -17.29 5.13
C PRO A 252 -0.44 -16.64 5.96
N TYR A 253 0.25 -15.65 5.40
CA TYR A 253 1.47 -15.08 5.97
C TYR A 253 1.23 -14.29 7.26
N GLU A 254 0.02 -13.73 7.45
CA GLU A 254 -0.40 -13.06 8.68
C GLU A 254 -0.09 -13.90 9.93
N GLU A 255 -0.47 -15.20 9.94
CA GLU A 255 -0.28 -16.06 11.10
C GLU A 255 1.21 -16.41 11.30
N ALA A 256 1.92 -16.75 10.23
CA ALA A 256 3.34 -17.09 10.27
C ALA A 256 4.23 -15.92 10.76
N LEU A 257 3.84 -14.68 10.43
CA LEU A 257 4.54 -13.46 10.85
C LEU A 257 4.09 -12.98 12.25
N SER A 258 2.99 -13.50 12.79
CA SER A 258 2.37 -12.96 14.00
C SER A 258 3.05 -13.34 15.32
N LYS A 259 3.79 -14.46 15.40
CA LYS A 259 3.85 -15.20 16.67
C LYS A 259 5.19 -15.62 17.28
N ASN A 260 6.39 -15.38 16.70
CA ASN A 260 7.59 -15.82 17.45
C ASN A 260 8.93 -15.14 17.14
N ARG A 261 9.24 -14.69 15.92
CA ARG A 261 10.60 -14.21 15.63
C ARG A 261 10.85 -12.76 15.99
N THR A 262 9.89 -11.87 15.76
CA THR A 262 10.06 -10.43 16.02
C THR A 262 10.15 -10.14 17.52
N ASP A 263 9.24 -10.69 18.31
CA ASP A 263 9.19 -10.50 19.77
C ASP A 263 10.43 -11.11 20.46
N LEU A 264 10.87 -12.30 20.03
CA LEU A 264 12.07 -12.97 20.53
C LEU A 264 13.34 -12.18 20.20
N THR A 265 13.42 -11.56 19.03
CA THR A 265 14.60 -10.78 18.65
C THR A 265 14.67 -9.43 19.36
N MET A 266 13.52 -8.78 19.57
CA MET A 266 13.45 -7.53 20.32
C MET A 266 13.70 -7.74 21.82
N TYR A 267 13.32 -8.89 22.36
CA TYR A 267 13.71 -9.34 23.70
C TYR A 267 15.24 -9.50 23.84
N LEU A 268 15.91 -10.10 22.85
CA LEU A 268 17.37 -10.29 22.84
C LEU A 268 18.14 -8.94 22.88
N TYR A 269 17.65 -7.90 22.20
CA TYR A 269 18.24 -6.54 22.26
C TYR A 269 18.26 -5.94 23.68
N ASN A 270 17.29 -6.29 24.53
CA ASN A 270 17.17 -5.74 25.88
C ASN A 270 18.00 -6.51 26.92
N LYS A 271 18.22 -7.82 26.73
CA LYS A 271 18.74 -8.72 27.79
C LYS A 271 20.17 -9.21 27.62
N GLN A 272 20.72 -9.30 26.40
CA GLN A 272 21.93 -10.11 26.15
C GLN A 272 23.17 -9.35 25.67
N PHE A 273 23.12 -8.04 25.45
CA PHE A 273 24.27 -7.32 24.88
C PHE A 273 25.10 -6.59 25.94
N SER A 274 26.42 -6.75 25.83
CA SER A 274 27.38 -5.98 26.62
C SER A 274 27.40 -4.53 26.15
N MET A 275 27.62 -3.59 27.06
CA MET A 275 27.80 -2.18 26.72
C MET A 275 29.23 -1.73 27.02
N THR A 276 29.72 -0.75 26.27
CA THR A 276 30.94 -0.02 26.65
C THR A 276 30.72 0.73 27.98
N LYS A 277 31.82 1.15 28.62
CA LYS A 277 31.76 2.05 29.80
C LYS A 277 30.97 3.34 29.55
N GLY A 278 30.88 3.77 28.30
CA GLY A 278 30.11 4.95 27.88
C GLY A 278 28.65 4.68 27.50
N GLY A 279 28.18 3.42 27.55
CA GLY A 279 26.79 3.06 27.28
C GLY A 279 26.46 2.65 25.83
N LEU A 280 27.44 2.60 24.94
CA LEU A 280 27.27 2.08 23.57
C LEU A 280 27.11 0.55 23.58
N ILE A 281 26.10 0.02 22.89
CA ILE A 281 25.87 -1.42 22.75
C ILE A 281 26.97 -2.11 21.91
N LEU A 282 27.39 -3.30 22.36
CA LEU A 282 28.38 -4.16 21.70
C LEU A 282 27.74 -5.50 21.35
N GLN A 283 27.56 -5.77 20.05
CA GLN A 283 27.01 -7.05 19.57
C GLN A 283 28.11 -8.10 19.35
N LYS A 284 29.33 -7.68 19.01
CA LYS A 284 30.54 -8.53 18.90
C LYS A 284 31.80 -7.74 19.33
N PRO A 285 32.76 -8.36 20.04
CA PRO A 285 34.00 -7.71 20.48
C PRO A 285 34.85 -7.13 19.34
N ASP A 286 34.79 -7.73 18.15
CA ASP A 286 35.68 -7.43 17.01
C ASP A 286 34.99 -6.72 15.83
N SER A 287 33.88 -6.02 16.07
CA SER A 287 33.01 -5.46 15.01
C SER A 287 32.87 -3.92 15.05
N THR A 288 32.24 -3.31 14.04
CA THR A 288 31.99 -1.86 13.88
C THR A 288 30.89 -1.34 14.83
N PRO A 289 31.20 -0.91 16.06
CA PRO A 289 30.22 -0.83 17.15
C PRO A 289 29.11 0.21 16.91
N LEU A 290 29.45 1.28 16.18
CA LEU A 290 28.56 2.40 15.90
C LEU A 290 27.40 2.02 14.98
N GLN A 291 27.66 1.21 13.94
CA GLN A 291 26.63 0.75 13.02
C GLN A 291 25.62 -0.15 13.75
N TYR A 292 26.09 -0.99 14.68
CA TYR A 292 25.22 -1.80 15.52
C TYR A 292 24.34 -0.96 16.43
N ALA A 293 24.92 0.06 17.08
CA ALA A 293 24.16 0.96 17.92
C ALA A 293 23.10 1.74 17.15
N ALA A 294 23.42 2.22 15.95
CA ALA A 294 22.47 2.90 15.07
C ALA A 294 21.33 1.97 14.60
N THR A 295 21.63 0.73 14.21
CA THR A 295 20.59 -0.24 13.83
C THR A 295 19.74 -0.65 15.03
N ALA A 296 20.36 -0.94 16.17
CA ALA A 296 19.66 -1.36 17.38
C ALA A 296 18.75 -0.24 17.90
N SER A 297 19.19 1.02 17.84
CA SER A 297 18.38 2.16 18.23
C SER A 297 17.16 2.31 17.33
N PHE A 298 17.36 2.31 16.01
CA PHE A 298 16.28 2.41 15.03
C PHE A 298 15.25 1.29 15.19
N LEU A 299 15.69 0.03 15.25
CA LEU A 299 14.79 -1.12 15.41
C LEU A 299 14.05 -1.09 16.75
N SER A 300 14.74 -0.71 17.83
CA SER A 300 14.13 -0.57 19.15
C SER A 300 13.07 0.52 19.20
N LYS A 301 13.32 1.66 18.55
CA LYS A 301 12.32 2.73 18.42
C LYS A 301 11.12 2.26 17.61
N LEU A 302 11.37 1.69 16.43
CA LEU A 302 10.32 1.23 15.51
C LEU A 302 9.42 0.17 16.15
N TYR A 303 10.00 -0.79 16.86
CA TYR A 303 9.25 -1.81 17.57
C TYR A 303 8.58 -1.29 18.86
N SER A 304 9.20 -0.34 19.56
CA SER A 304 8.54 0.31 20.70
C SER A 304 7.32 1.10 20.28
N ASP A 305 7.40 1.80 19.13
CA ASP A 305 6.26 2.52 18.55
C ASP A 305 5.18 1.52 18.14
N TYR A 306 5.55 0.37 17.57
CA TYR A 306 4.61 -0.71 17.30
C TYR A 306 3.86 -1.19 18.56
N LEU A 307 4.57 -1.52 19.64
CA LEU A 307 3.92 -2.05 20.84
C LEU A 307 3.00 -1.01 21.50
N GLU A 308 3.39 0.26 21.48
CA GLU A 308 2.54 1.37 21.95
C GLU A 308 1.29 1.50 21.10
N LEU A 309 1.43 1.44 19.76
CA LEU A 309 0.32 1.50 18.83
C LEU A 309 -0.64 0.31 18.97
N LEU A 310 -0.12 -0.86 19.36
CA LEU A 310 -0.93 -2.03 19.71
C LEU A 310 -1.58 -1.97 21.09
N ARG A 311 -1.30 -0.94 21.89
CA ARG A 311 -1.64 -0.89 23.32
C ARG A 311 -1.17 -2.13 24.08
N ARG A 312 -0.12 -2.78 23.60
CA ARG A 312 0.48 -3.94 24.25
C ARG A 312 1.48 -3.45 25.26
N THR A 313 1.08 -3.46 26.54
CA THR A 313 1.98 -3.14 27.65
C THR A 313 2.97 -4.26 27.95
N SER A 314 2.92 -5.38 27.22
CA SER A 314 3.85 -6.50 27.35
C SER A 314 3.87 -7.37 26.09
N GLY A 315 4.95 -8.11 25.91
CA GLY A 315 5.03 -9.25 25.00
C GLY A 315 5.58 -10.47 25.75
N SER A 316 5.45 -11.65 25.14
CA SER A 316 5.91 -12.91 25.72
C SER A 316 6.81 -13.65 24.75
N CYS A 317 7.88 -14.22 25.29
CA CYS A 317 8.83 -15.04 24.57
C CYS A 317 8.94 -16.38 25.33
N ASN A 318 8.28 -17.43 24.83
CA ASN A 318 8.11 -18.69 25.54
C ASN A 318 7.48 -18.48 26.94
N THR A 319 8.23 -18.73 28.02
CA THR A 319 7.79 -18.55 29.41
C THR A 319 8.13 -17.19 30.00
N ASP A 320 8.93 -16.38 29.29
CA ASP A 320 9.38 -15.07 29.77
C ASP A 320 8.43 -13.98 29.26
N ASN A 321 7.86 -13.22 30.19
CA ASN A 321 7.07 -12.02 29.89
C ASN A 321 7.96 -10.78 30.00
N PHE A 322 7.82 -9.85 29.07
CA PHE A 322 8.45 -8.52 29.13
C PHE A 322 7.37 -7.44 29.06
N THR A 323 7.45 -6.39 29.88
CA THR A 323 6.54 -5.23 29.81
C THR A 323 7.10 -4.10 28.95
N LEU A 324 6.26 -3.20 28.45
CA LEU A 324 6.64 -1.99 27.69
C LEU A 324 7.49 -1.04 28.55
N GLU A 325 7.26 -1.07 29.86
CA GLU A 325 8.08 -0.41 30.88
C GLU A 325 9.41 -1.15 31.12
N MET A 326 9.41 -2.50 31.15
CA MET A 326 10.63 -3.32 31.18
C MET A 326 11.42 -3.26 29.88
N LEU A 327 10.78 -2.92 28.76
CA LEU A 327 11.38 -3.04 27.44
C LEU A 327 12.52 -2.07 27.24
N ARG A 328 12.61 -0.97 28.01
CA ARG A 328 13.69 0.02 27.89
C ARG A 328 13.95 0.48 26.44
N LEU A 329 13.15 0.14 25.44
CA LEU A 329 13.52 0.25 24.02
C LEU A 329 13.55 1.71 23.57
N ARG A 330 12.65 2.55 24.08
CA ARG A 330 12.70 4.00 23.88
C ARG A 330 13.90 4.63 24.57
N GLY A 331 14.09 4.36 25.87
CA GLY A 331 15.23 4.88 26.61
C GLY A 331 16.58 4.40 26.08
N PHE A 332 16.64 3.14 25.65
CA PHE A 332 17.78 2.51 25.00
C PHE A 332 18.01 3.09 23.61
N SER A 333 16.97 3.19 22.77
CA SER A 333 17.09 3.81 21.46
C SER A 333 17.57 5.25 21.59
N MET A 334 16.99 6.03 22.49
CA MET A 334 17.41 7.39 22.74
C MET A 334 18.83 7.43 23.27
N SER A 335 19.23 6.57 24.20
CA SER A 335 20.60 6.58 24.73
C SER A 335 21.63 6.25 23.65
N GLN A 336 21.32 5.36 22.72
CA GLN A 336 22.21 5.08 21.59
C GLN A 336 22.27 6.25 20.60
N VAL A 337 21.13 6.90 20.30
CA VAL A 337 21.09 8.11 19.46
C VAL A 337 21.87 9.25 20.11
N ASP A 338 21.63 9.54 21.39
CA ASP A 338 22.32 10.57 22.16
C ASP A 338 23.82 10.29 22.20
N TYR A 339 24.22 9.02 22.40
CA TYR A 339 25.62 8.63 22.35
C TYR A 339 26.26 8.97 21.00
N ILE A 340 25.58 8.62 19.89
CA ILE A 340 26.05 8.90 18.52
C ILE A 340 26.17 10.41 18.28
N LEU A 341 25.24 11.20 18.79
CA LEU A 341 25.18 12.66 18.64
C LEU A 341 26.10 13.46 19.58
N GLY A 342 26.90 12.78 20.41
CA GLY A 342 27.91 13.44 21.25
C GLY A 342 27.71 13.33 22.75
N ASN A 343 26.65 12.67 23.23
CA ASN A 343 26.52 12.30 24.64
C ASN A 343 27.33 11.03 24.96
N ASN A 344 28.63 11.10 24.69
CA ASN A 344 29.59 10.04 24.96
C ASN A 344 30.81 10.60 25.71
N LEU A 345 31.69 9.71 26.18
CA LEU A 345 32.87 10.09 26.97
C LEU A 345 33.82 11.05 26.25
N MET A 346 33.83 11.05 24.91
CA MET A 346 34.66 11.92 24.09
C MET A 346 33.99 13.26 23.75
N LYS A 347 32.71 13.44 24.09
CA LYS A 347 31.91 14.65 23.75
C LYS A 347 31.95 15.00 22.25
N MET A 348 32.01 13.98 21.40
CA MET A 348 32.14 14.11 19.95
C MET A 348 30.96 13.47 19.24
N SER A 349 30.40 14.16 18.24
CA SER A 349 29.48 13.55 17.28
C SER A 349 30.24 12.52 16.43
N TYR A 350 29.61 11.37 16.20
CA TYR A 350 30.06 10.39 15.21
C TYR A 350 29.24 10.44 13.91
N MET A 351 28.38 11.46 13.78
CA MET A 351 27.67 11.88 12.56
C MET A 351 28.40 13.05 11.91
#